data_AF-A0A0U3AAH2-F1
#
_entry.id   AF-A0A0U3AAH2-F1
#
_cell.length_a   1.000
_cell.length_b   1.000
_cell.length_c   1.000
_cell.angle_alpha   90.00
_cell.angle_beta   90.00
_cell.angle_gamma   90.00
#
_symmetry.space_group_name_H-M   'P 1'
#
loop_
_entity.id
_entity.type
_entity.pdbx_description
1 polymer ?
#
loop_
_entity_poly.entity_id
_entity_poly.type
_entity_poly.pdbx_seq_one_letter_code
_entity_poly.pdbx_strand_id
1 'polypeptide(L)'
;MAATDLDRNYDAVFAAVTGPGGRVILGKDGVGRTIVANFPATLPSFFKTFCALNGPVEAIITGDERLTFAALDEISDRIAQGLVARGI
;
A
#
# COMPACT_ATOMS: atom_id res chain seq x y z
N MET A 1 11.69 5.11 -30.29
CA MET A 1 12.68 5.32 -29.21
C MET A 1 12.91 3.96 -28.56
N ALA A 2 14.15 3.49 -28.44
CA ALA A 2 14.43 2.20 -27.81
C ALA A 2 14.19 2.29 -26.29
N ALA A 3 13.72 1.20 -25.67
CA ALA A 3 13.55 1.12 -24.22
C ALA A 3 14.88 1.39 -23.52
N THR A 4 14.86 2.21 -22.47
CA THR A 4 16.03 2.49 -21.64
C THR A 4 16.35 1.27 -20.75
N ASP A 5 17.51 1.30 -20.07
CA ASP A 5 17.80 0.29 -19.05
C ASP A 5 16.83 0.34 -17.87
N LEU A 6 16.32 1.54 -17.54
CA LEU A 6 15.34 1.71 -16.49
C LEU A 6 14.01 1.04 -16.85
N ASP A 7 13.54 1.22 -18.09
CA ASP A 7 12.29 0.61 -18.57
C ASP A 7 12.38 -0.92 -18.50
N ARG A 8 13.50 -1.50 -18.98
CA ARG A 8 13.73 -2.95 -18.89
C ARG A 8 13.74 -3.47 -17.46
N ASN A 9 14.40 -2.75 -16.55
CA ASN A 9 14.46 -3.15 -15.15
C ASN A 9 13.08 -3.06 -14.48
N TYR A 10 12.34 -1.99 -14.78
CA TYR A 10 10.98 -1.82 -14.28
C TYR A 10 10.06 -2.96 -14.77
N ASP A 11 10.10 -3.30 -16.06
CA ASP A 11 9.32 -4.40 -16.63
C ASP A 11 9.65 -5.74 -15.99
N ALA A 12 10.94 -6.02 -15.76
CA ALA A 12 11.40 -7.24 -15.10
C ALA A 12 10.88 -7.35 -13.65
N VAL A 13 10.98 -6.26 -12.87
CA VAL A 13 10.45 -6.21 -11.51
C VAL A 13 8.93 -6.34 -11.51
N PHE A 14 8.24 -5.66 -12.42
CA PHE A 14 6.79 -5.72 -12.53
C PHE A 14 6.32 -7.13 -12.87
N ALA A 15 6.98 -7.80 -13.82
CA ALA A 15 6.71 -9.19 -14.17
C ALA A 15 6.96 -10.15 -13.00
N ALA A 16 8.03 -9.94 -12.22
CA ALA A 16 8.30 -10.74 -11.04
C ALA A 16 7.25 -10.54 -9.92
N VAL A 17 6.74 -9.32 -9.76
CA VAL A 17 5.76 -8.98 -8.72
C VAL A 17 4.35 -9.46 -9.07
N THR A 18 3.97 -9.40 -10.35
CA THR A 18 2.58 -9.62 -10.82
C THR A 18 2.39 -10.90 -11.64
N GLY A 19 3.48 -11.56 -12.06
CA GLY A 19 3.46 -12.82 -12.79
C GLY A 19 3.12 -14.04 -11.91
N PRO A 20 3.08 -15.25 -12.50
CA PRO A 20 2.79 -16.48 -11.77
C PRO A 20 3.74 -16.69 -10.58
N GLY A 21 3.19 -16.92 -9.39
CA GLY A 21 3.96 -17.06 -8.14
C GLY A 21 4.43 -15.73 -7.53
N GLY A 22 4.14 -14.59 -8.17
CA GLY A 22 4.37 -13.26 -7.65
C GLY A 22 3.46 -12.93 -6.46
N ARG A 23 3.87 -11.91 -5.68
CA ARG A 23 3.17 -11.50 -4.45
C ARG A 23 1.83 -10.78 -4.70
N VAL A 24 1.67 -10.18 -5.88
CA VAL A 24 0.45 -9.46 -6.28
C VAL A 24 -0.34 -10.37 -7.22
N ILE A 25 -1.48 -10.86 -6.75
CA ILE A 25 -2.37 -11.70 -7.54
C ILE A 25 -3.36 -10.78 -8.25
N LEU A 26 -3.28 -10.73 -9.58
CA LEU A 26 -4.20 -9.96 -10.39
C LEU A 26 -5.51 -10.74 -10.63
N GLY A 27 -6.63 -10.04 -10.51
CA GLY A 27 -7.95 -10.54 -10.83
C GLY A 27 -8.75 -9.53 -11.64
N LYS A 28 -10.03 -9.84 -11.86
CA LYS A 28 -11.01 -8.95 -12.49
C LYS A 28 -12.15 -8.67 -11.52
N ASP A 29 -12.62 -7.43 -11.48
CA ASP A 29 -13.86 -7.09 -10.77
C ASP A 29 -15.11 -7.44 -11.60
N GLY A 30 -16.29 -7.18 -11.04
CA GLY A 30 -17.58 -7.48 -11.70
C GLY A 30 -17.84 -6.70 -12.99
N VAL A 31 -17.00 -5.70 -13.33
CA VAL A 31 -17.10 -4.92 -14.58
C VAL A 31 -15.84 -5.08 -15.46
N GLY A 32 -14.98 -6.05 -15.17
CA GLY A 32 -13.82 -6.43 -15.99
C GLY A 32 -12.55 -5.60 -15.80
N ARG A 33 -12.49 -4.72 -14.78
CA ARG A 33 -11.28 -3.95 -14.45
C ARG A 33 -10.26 -4.84 -13.76
N THR A 34 -8.97 -4.61 -14.01
CA THR A 34 -7.90 -5.31 -13.31
C THR A 34 -7.83 -4.82 -11.86
N ILE A 35 -7.85 -5.76 -10.91
CA ILE A 35 -7.73 -5.50 -9.48
C ILE A 35 -6.64 -6.38 -8.86
N VAL A 36 -6.16 -6.00 -7.68
CA VAL A 36 -5.37 -6.89 -6.83
C VAL A 36 -6.33 -7.73 -6.00
N ALA A 37 -6.37 -9.03 -6.26
CA ALA A 37 -7.36 -9.94 -5.71
C ALA A 37 -6.99 -10.48 -4.31
N ASN A 38 -5.73 -10.38 -3.90
CA ASN A 38 -5.24 -10.94 -2.64
C ASN A 38 -4.97 -9.90 -1.54
N PHE A 39 -5.31 -8.64 -1.76
CA PHE A 39 -5.17 -7.56 -0.78
C PHE A 39 -6.54 -7.10 -0.26
N PRO A 40 -6.61 -6.48 0.93
CA PRO A 40 -7.82 -5.81 1.38
C PRO A 40 -8.35 -4.82 0.33
N ALA A 41 -9.67 -4.84 0.12
CA ALA A 41 -10.30 -4.15 -1.01
C ALA A 41 -10.35 -2.62 -0.89
N THR A 42 -10.09 -2.06 0.29
CA THR A 42 -10.11 -0.60 0.52
C THR A 42 -8.74 -0.11 0.94
N LEU A 43 -8.40 1.12 0.56
CA LEU A 43 -7.14 1.74 0.96
C LEU A 43 -6.98 1.81 2.50
N PRO A 44 -7.99 2.16 3.31
CA PRO A 44 -7.87 2.12 4.77
C PRO A 44 -7.61 0.71 5.31
N SER A 45 -8.31 -0.31 4.83
CA SER A 45 -8.08 -1.70 5.28
C SER A 45 -6.70 -2.22 4.86
N PHE A 46 -6.25 -1.85 3.66
CA PHE A 46 -4.91 -2.17 3.18
C PHE A 46 -3.84 -1.51 4.07
N PHE A 47 -4.00 -0.21 4.35
CA PHE A 47 -3.11 0.54 5.23
C PHE A 47 -3.04 -0.08 6.63
N LYS A 48 -4.19 -0.37 7.25
CA LYS A 48 -4.25 -1.00 8.57
C LYS A 48 -3.52 -2.34 8.62
N THR A 49 -3.73 -3.18 7.61
CA THR A 49 -3.05 -4.47 7.49
C THR A 49 -1.55 -4.28 7.34
N PHE A 50 -1.12 -3.33 6.52
CA PHE A 50 0.29 -3.04 6.31
C PHE A 50 0.98 -2.53 7.57
N CYS A 51 0.33 -1.63 8.32
CA CYS A 51 0.84 -1.13 9.60
C CYS A 51 0.99 -2.24 10.63
N ALA A 52 0.02 -3.16 10.72
CA ALA A 52 0.11 -4.31 11.62
C ALA A 52 1.30 -5.23 11.30
N LEU A 53 1.60 -5.43 10.02
CA LEU A 53 2.71 -6.28 9.56
C LEU A 53 4.08 -5.61 9.71
N ASN A 54 4.14 -4.28 9.62
CA ASN A 54 5.40 -3.52 9.54
C ASN A 54 5.55 -2.48 10.66
N GLY A 55 4.86 -2.69 11.79
CA GLY A 55 4.74 -1.69 12.86
C GLY A 55 6.03 -0.99 13.28
N PRO A 56 7.17 -1.70 13.46
CA PRO A 56 8.43 -1.07 13.84
C PRO A 56 9.16 -0.30 12.74
N VAL A 57 8.76 -0.44 11.48
CA VAL A 57 9.42 0.19 10.33
C VAL A 57 9.07 1.68 10.27
N GLU A 58 10.06 2.53 9.94
CA GLU A 58 9.84 3.96 9.71
C GLU A 58 8.93 4.19 8.50
N ALA A 59 7.79 4.85 8.72
CA ALA A 59 6.80 5.19 7.71
C ALA A 59 6.98 6.62 7.17
N ILE A 60 7.30 7.56 8.06
CA ILE A 60 7.49 8.98 7.73
C ILE A 60 8.81 9.46 8.34
N ILE A 61 9.58 10.14 7.51
CA ILE A 61 10.87 10.75 7.84
C ILE A 61 10.74 12.24 7.49
N THR A 62 10.89 13.12 8.48
CA THR A 62 10.84 14.58 8.27
C THR A 62 11.92 15.25 9.11
N GLY A 63 13.00 15.69 8.48
CA GLY A 63 14.17 16.19 9.21
C GLY A 63 14.75 15.11 10.14
N ASP A 64 14.75 15.38 11.44
CA ASP A 64 15.19 14.44 12.48
C ASP A 64 14.03 13.60 13.06
N GLU A 65 12.78 13.91 12.68
CA GLU A 65 11.62 13.18 13.18
C GLU A 65 11.40 11.87 12.41
N ARG A 66 11.09 10.81 13.16
CA ARG A 66 10.79 9.47 12.64
C ARG A 66 9.48 8.98 13.23
N LEU A 67 8.51 8.67 12.37
CA LEU A 67 7.29 7.98 12.76
C LEU A 67 7.32 6.58 12.18
N THR A 68 7.11 5.58 13.03
CA THR A 68 6.92 4.20 12.60
C THR A 68 5.52 3.99 12.04
N PHE A 69 5.30 2.91 11.30
CA PHE A 69 3.96 2.55 10.83
C PHE A 69 2.96 2.35 11.99
N ALA A 70 3.40 1.80 13.12
CA ALA A 70 2.53 1.67 14.30
C ALA A 70 2.13 3.05 14.87
N ALA A 71 3.09 3.97 15.01
CA ALA A 71 2.81 5.31 15.52
C ALA A 71 1.90 6.11 14.55
N LEU A 72 2.14 5.98 13.25
CA LEU A 72 1.30 6.62 12.23
C LEU A 72 -0.13 6.08 12.25
N ASP A 73 -0.31 4.76 12.40
CA ASP A 73 -1.62 4.12 12.48
C ASP A 73 -2.42 4.59 13.71
N GLU A 74 -1.78 4.69 14.88
CA GLU A 74 -2.42 5.23 16.09
C GLU A 74 -2.85 6.70 15.95
N ILE A 75 -2.01 7.53 15.32
CA ILE A 75 -2.34 8.94 15.04
C ILE A 75 -3.50 9.01 14.05
N SER A 76 -3.48 8.19 12.99
CA SER A 76 -4.52 8.13 11.98
C SER A 76 -5.87 7.73 12.59
N ASP A 77 -5.92 6.68 13.42
CA ASP A 77 -7.13 6.23 14.11
C ASP A 77 -7.71 7.33 15.00
N ARG A 78 -6.85 8.04 15.74
CA ARG A 78 -7.29 9.15 16.62
C ARG A 78 -7.90 10.30 15.83
N ILE A 79 -7.27 10.68 14.71
CA ILE A 79 -7.81 11.71 13.81
C ILE A 79 -9.14 11.24 13.21
N ALA A 80 -9.21 10.00 12.73
CA ALA A 80 -10.43 9.43 12.16
C ALA A 80 -11.60 9.45 13.15
N GLN A 81 -11.37 9.04 14.41
CA GLN A 81 -12.38 9.14 15.48
C GLN A 81 -12.85 10.58 15.68
N GLY A 82 -11.91 11.55 15.66
CA GLY A 82 -12.23 12.97 15.77
C GLY A 82 -13.00 13.54 14.58
N LEU A 83 -12.81 12.99 13.37
CA LEU A 83 -13.56 13.35 12.16
C LEU A 83 -14.97 12.77 12.19
N VAL A 84 -15.12 11.50 12.58
CA VAL A 84 -16.43 10.84 12.76
C VAL A 84 -17.27 11.58 13.80
N ALA A 85 -16.67 12.01 14.91
CA ALA A 85 -17.37 12.82 15.92
C ALA A 85 -17.88 14.18 15.39
N ARG A 86 -17.34 14.66 14.26
CA ARG A 86 -17.77 15.87 13.55
C ARG A 86 -18.73 15.59 12.38
N GLY A 87 -19.10 14.33 12.16
CA GLY A 87 -20.00 13.91 11.09
C GLY A 87 -19.38 13.88 9.69
N ILE A 88 -18.05 13.73 9.61
CA ILE A 88 -17.30 13.49 8.37
C ILE A 88 -17.22 11.99 8.09
#